data_AF-A0A661IG36-F1
#
_entry.id   AF-A0A661IG36-F1
#
_cell.length_a   1.000
_cell.length_b   1.000
_cell.length_c   1.000
_cell.angle_alpha   90.00
_cell.angle_beta   90.00
_cell.angle_gamma   90.00
#
_symmetry.space_group_name_H-M   'P 1'
#
loop_
_entity.id
_entity.type
_entity.pdbx_description
1 polymer ?
#
loop_
_entity_poly.entity_id
_entity_poly.type
_entity_poly.pdbx_seq_one_letter_code
_entity_poly.pdbx_strand_id
1 'polypeptide(L)' 'EAVIRADPDVILIVTMGIVGERERQAWSRFREMKAVREGRIYIVDSHRFCSPTPLSFVEAVSQLVKLFHGQG' A
#
# COMPACT_ATOMS: atom_id res chain seq x y z
N GLU A 1 14.12 -1.59 -9.33
CA GLU A 1 13.86 -2.63 -10.36
C GLU A 1 13.20 -3.91 -9.82
N ALA A 2 13.62 -4.45 -8.67
CA ALA A 2 13.09 -5.72 -8.16
C ALA A 2 11.54 -5.79 -8.08
N VAL A 3 10.89 -4.72 -7.63
CA VAL A 3 9.41 -4.64 -7.55
C VAL A 3 8.74 -4.69 -8.92
N ILE A 4 9.34 -4.06 -9.94
CA ILE A 4 8.81 -4.07 -11.30
C ILE A 4 8.90 -5.49 -11.88
N ARG A 5 10.02 -6.20 -11.63
CA ARG A 5 10.21 -7.59 -12.08
C ARG A 5 9.30 -8.58 -11.33
N ALA A 6 8.98 -8.30 -10.07
CA ALA A 6 8.08 -9.11 -9.26
C ALA A 6 6.61 -8.94 -9.66
N ASP A 7 6.25 -7.84 -10.33
CA ASP A 7 4.90 -7.48 -10.78
C ASP A 7 3.78 -7.83 -9.77
N PRO A 8 3.79 -7.22 -8.57
CA PRO A 8 2.85 -7.58 -7.52
C PRO A 8 1.40 -7.20 -7.88
N ASP A 9 0.45 -7.93 -7.32
CA ASP A 9 -0.98 -7.61 -7.39
C ASP A 9 -1.35 -6.32 -6.65
N VAL A 10 -0.63 -6.01 -5.57
CA VAL A 10 -0.88 -4.87 -4.69
C VAL A 10 0.43 -4.22 -4.27
N ILE A 11 0.48 -2.89 -4.28
CA ILE A 11 1.57 -2.11 -3.71
C ILE A 11 1.04 -1.38 -2.47
N LEU A 12 1.68 -1.65 -1.33
CA LEU A 12 1.40 -0.95 -0.07
C LEU A 12 2.53 0.05 0.22
N ILE A 13 2.22 1.33 0.16
CA ILE A 13 3.13 2.42 0.49
C ILE A 13 2.91 2.78 1.96
N VAL A 14 3.87 2.46 2.81
CA VAL A 14 3.81 2.76 4.24
C VAL A 14 4.65 4.01 4.49
N THR A 15 4.00 5.18 4.61
CA THR A 15 4.72 6.45 4.80
C THR A 15 3.85 7.51 5.46
N MET A 16 4.46 8.66 5.75
CA MET A 16 3.81 9.81 6.36
C MET A 16 3.50 10.89 5.32
N GLY A 17 2.22 11.27 5.21
CA GLY A 17 1.78 12.46 4.50
C GLY A 17 2.14 12.51 3.01
N ILE A 18 2.56 13.70 2.54
CA ILE A 18 2.70 14.04 1.11
C ILE A 18 3.73 13.20 0.35
N VAL A 19 4.64 12.51 1.07
CA VAL A 19 5.65 11.63 0.48
C VAL A 19 4.98 10.43 -0.21
N GLY A 20 3.90 9.90 0.37
CA GLY A 20 3.19 8.74 -0.20
C GLY A 20 2.53 9.03 -1.53
N GLU A 21 1.99 10.24 -1.70
CA GLU A 21 1.37 10.63 -2.97
C GLU A 21 2.42 10.79 -4.08
N ARG A 22 3.61 11.29 -3.75
CA ARG A 22 4.73 11.37 -4.70
C ARG A 22 5.19 9.99 -5.14
N GLU A 23 5.29 9.04 -4.21
CA GLU A 23 5.61 7.65 -4.54
C GLU A 23 4.52 7.01 -5.41
N ARG A 24 3.25 7.21 -5.08
CA ARG A 24 2.12 6.72 -5.89
C ARG A 24 2.19 7.26 -7.32
N GLN A 25 2.53 8.54 -7.50
CA GLN A 25 2.74 9.15 -8.81
C GLN A 25 3.95 8.57 -9.55
N ALA A 26 5.04 8.27 -8.83
CA ALA A 26 6.20 7.60 -9.42
C ALA A 26 5.84 6.20 -9.92
N TRP A 27 5.08 5.42 -9.13
CA TRP A 27 4.59 4.09 -9.53
C TRP A 27 3.63 4.16 -10.71
N SER A 28 2.81 5.21 -10.82
CA SER A 28 1.87 5.43 -11.92
C SER A 28 2.55 5.54 -13.30
N ARG A 29 3.87 5.74 -13.35
CA ARG A 29 4.65 5.75 -14.60
C ARG A 29 4.81 4.33 -15.18
N PHE A 30 4.75 3.30 -14.35
CA PHE A 30 4.88 1.89 -14.76
C PHE A 30 3.50 1.28 -15.07
N ARG A 31 2.85 1.81 -16.11
CA ARG A 31 1.44 1.47 -16.45
C ARG A 31 1.18 0.00 -16.76
N GLU A 32 2.22 -0.75 -17.12
CA GLU A 32 2.13 -2.18 -17.44
C GLU A 32 2.06 -3.06 -16.19
N MET A 33 2.48 -2.54 -15.03
CA MET A 33 2.41 -3.29 -13.77
C MET A 33 0.97 -3.56 -13.36
N LYS A 34 0.71 -4.76 -12.87
CA LYS A 34 -0.62 -5.21 -12.47
C LYS A 34 -1.25 -4.31 -11.41
N ALA A 35 -0.54 -4.04 -10.32
CA ALA A 35 -1.00 -3.14 -9.26
C ALA A 35 -1.34 -1.73 -9.76
N VAL A 36 -0.60 -1.19 -10.74
CA VAL A 36 -0.85 0.14 -11.31
C VAL A 36 -2.11 0.11 -12.19
N ARG A 37 -2.22 -0.88 -13.08
CA ARG A 37 -3.35 -1.04 -14.00
C ARG A 37 -4.67 -1.27 -13.27
N GLU A 38 -4.65 -2.04 -12.18
CA GLU A 38 -5.83 -2.35 -11.37
C GLU A 38 -6.12 -1.27 -10.30
N GLY A 39 -5.30 -0.22 -10.20
CA GLY A 39 -5.46 0.84 -9.20
C GLY A 39 -5.23 0.39 -7.77
N ARG A 40 -4.52 -0.72 -7.56
CA ARG A 40 -4.25 -1.37 -6.27
C ARG A 40 -2.96 -0.86 -5.62
N ILE A 41 -2.85 0.46 -5.53
CA ILE A 41 -1.75 1.13 -4.83
C ILE A 41 -2.34 1.88 -3.64
N TYR A 42 -2.04 1.40 -2.43
CA TYR A 42 -2.61 1.94 -1.20
C TYR A 42 -1.54 2.62 -0.37
N ILE A 43 -1.85 3.81 0.13
CA ILE A 43 -1.00 4.53 1.08
C ILE A 43 -1.58 4.31 2.47
N VAL A 44 -0.76 3.86 3.41
CA VAL A 44 -1.15 3.65 4.80
C VAL A 44 -0.23 4.40 5.76
N ASP A 45 -0.81 4.83 6.88
CA ASP A 45 -0.12 5.63 7.89
C ASP A 45 0.94 4.79 8.63
N SER A 46 2.20 5.22 8.54
CA SER A 46 3.32 4.49 9.14
C SER A 46 3.29 4.47 10.68
N HIS A 47 2.72 5.48 11.36
CA HIS A 47 2.59 5.44 12.81
C HIS A 47 1.64 4.35 13.28
N ARG A 48 0.60 4.06 12.50
CA ARG A 48 -0.33 2.96 12.82
C ARG A 48 0.23 1.60 12.43
N PHE A 49 0.91 1.53 11.28
CA PHE A 49 1.37 0.25 10.72
C PHE A 49 2.72 -0.24 11.27
N CYS A 50 3.57 0.66 11.77
CA CYS A 50 4.89 0.32 12.29
C CYS A 50 4.99 0.46 13.82
N SER A 51 3.89 0.78 14.51
CA SER A 51 3.87 0.82 15.97
C SER A 51 3.91 -0.60 16.56
N PRO A 52 4.76 -0.88 17.56
CA PRO A 52 4.95 -2.22 18.12
C PRO A 52 3.93 -2.58 19.21
N THR A 53 2.71 -2.02 19.17
CA THR A 53 1.69 -2.30 20.17
C THR A 53 0.67 -3.35 19.69
N PRO A 54 0.10 -4.18 20.59
CA PRO A 54 -0.94 -5.13 20.20
C PRO A 54 -2.16 -4.46 19.57
N LEU A 55 -2.54 -3.28 20.06
CA LEU A 55 -3.66 -2.51 19.52
C LEU A 55 -3.39 -2.06 18.07
N SER A 56 -2.22 -1.47 17.81
CA SER A 56 -1.84 -1.04 16.47
C SER A 56 -1.75 -2.19 15.47
N PHE A 57 -1.32 -3.38 15.92
CA PHE A 57 -1.31 -4.58 15.08
C PHE A 57 -2.73 -4.97 14.62
N VAL A 58 -3.68 -5.04 15.56
CA VAL A 58 -5.08 -5.40 15.25
C VAL A 58 -5.70 -4.37 14.30
N GLU A 59 -5.46 -3.07 14.53
CA GLU A 59 -5.94 -2.01 13.66
C GLU A 59 -5.34 -2.10 12.24
N ALA A 60 -4.03 -2.30 12.13
CA ALA A 60 -3.33 -2.39 10.85
C ALA A 60 -3.82 -3.60 10.03
N VAL A 61 -3.95 -4.77 10.66
CA VAL A 61 -4.47 -5.98 9.99
C VAL A 61 -5.92 -5.79 9.56
N SER A 62 -6.77 -5.24 10.42
CA SER A 62 -8.17 -4.95 10.08
C SER A 62 -8.28 -4.00 8.88
N GLN A 63 -7.42 -2.99 8.82
CA GLN A 63 -7.36 -2.08 7.67
C GLN A 63 -6.87 -2.78 6.40
N LEU A 64 -5.86 -3.64 6.48
CA LEU A 64 -5.37 -4.43 5.33
C LEU A 64 -6.45 -5.35 4.76
N VAL A 65 -7.18 -6.05 5.62
CA VAL A 65 -8.29 -6.93 5.21
C VAL A 65 -9.32 -6.13 4.41
N LYS A 66 -9.72 -4.95 4.89
CA LYS A 66 -10.66 -4.06 4.20
C LYS A 66 -10.13 -3.57 2.84
N LEU A 67 -8.85 -3.24 2.77
CA LEU A 67 -8.21 -2.77 1.53
C LEU A 67 -8.09 -3.87 0.48
N PHE A 68 -7.73 -5.09 0.89
CA PHE A 68 -7.42 -6.17 -0.06
C PHE A 68 -8.64 -6.97 -0.50
N HIS A 69 -9.65 -7.10 0.35
CA HIS A 69 -10.84 -7.91 0.07
C HIS A 69 -12.10 -7.10 -0.23
N GLY A 70 -12.04 -5.76 -0.09
CA GLY A 70 -13.22 -4.91 -0.16
C GLY A 70 -14.09 -5.02 1.09
N GLN A 71 -15.00 -4.05 1.29
CA GLN A 71 -16.02 -4.19 2.33
C GLN A 71 -16.95 -5.34 1.93
N GLY A 72 -16.92 -6.43 2.71
CA GLY A 72 -18.06 -7.34 2.76
C GLY A 72 -19.28 -6.64 3.33
#